data_AF-A0A1M4BL98-F1
#
_entry.id   AF-A0A1M4BL98-F1
#
_cell.length_a   1.000
_cell.length_b   1.000
_cell.length_c   1.000
_cell.angle_alpha   90.00
_cell.angle_beta   90.00
_cell.angle_gamma   90.00
#
_symmetry.space_group_name_H-M   'P 1'
#
loop_
_entity.id
_entity.type
_entity.pdbx_description
1 polymer ?
#
loop_
_entity_poly.entity_id
_entity_poly.type
_entity_poly.pdbx_seq_one_letter_code
_entity_poly.pdbx_strand_id
1 'polypeptide(L)'
;MTTTPQVVLDLAPGAVLARAADIIKANGIARNDYYHPDTDDPRACPVCVLGAIAVACGFHPDAWNHDNADLPFNPAYAAADALIDYLGLDPGPAYDETVGSWSDDNDLVRVVAELRAAAREAASA
;
A
#
# COMPACT_ATOMS: atom_id res chain seq x y z
N MET A 1 -32.85 -11.27 13.56
CA MET A 1 -32.09 -10.45 12.60
C MET A 1 -30.71 -10.25 13.21
N THR A 2 -29.73 -11.00 12.75
CA THR A 2 -28.33 -10.88 13.19
C THR A 2 -27.66 -9.80 12.35
N THR A 3 -27.42 -8.64 12.94
CA THR A 3 -26.62 -7.58 12.32
C THR A 3 -25.18 -8.07 12.25
N THR A 4 -24.69 -8.39 11.06
CA THR A 4 -23.25 -8.63 10.85
C THR A 4 -22.52 -7.35 11.26
N PRO A 5 -21.55 -7.41 12.20
CA PRO A 5 -20.79 -6.22 12.55
C PRO A 5 -20.10 -5.69 11.28
N GLN A 6 -20.42 -4.46 10.89
CA GLN A 6 -19.63 -3.75 9.88
C GLN A 6 -18.25 -3.50 10.49
N VAL A 7 -17.23 -4.15 9.94
CA VAL A 7 -15.84 -3.81 10.25
C VAL A 7 -15.59 -2.43 9.67
N VAL A 8 -15.51 -1.43 10.54
CA VAL A 8 -15.04 -0.10 10.16
C VAL A 8 -13.54 -0.24 9.91
N LEU A 9 -13.10 0.00 8.68
CA LEU A 9 -11.68 -0.01 8.34
C LEU A 9 -11.02 1.17 9.04
N ASP A 10 -10.03 0.88 9.88
CA ASP A 10 -9.09 1.91 10.34
C ASP A 10 -8.20 2.31 9.15
N LEU A 11 -8.26 3.61 8.84
CA LEU A 11 -7.63 4.26 7.70
C LEU A 11 -6.51 5.23 8.14
N ALA A 12 -6.10 5.20 9.41
CA ALA A 12 -4.90 5.89 9.85
C ALA A 12 -3.67 5.33 9.10
N PRO A 13 -2.69 6.17 8.72
CA PRO A 13 -1.50 5.75 7.95
C PRO A 13 -0.81 4.51 8.51
N GLY A 14 -0.61 4.46 9.84
CA GLY A 14 0.00 3.31 10.50
C GLY A 14 -0.80 2.01 10.35
N ALA A 15 -2.14 2.07 10.45
CA ALA A 15 -3.00 0.91 10.27
C ALA A 15 -3.01 0.42 8.82
N VAL A 16 -3.01 1.36 7.86
CA VAL A 16 -2.94 1.05 6.43
C VAL A 16 -1.61 0.39 6.07
N LEU A 17 -0.48 0.93 6.53
CA LEU A 17 0.86 0.39 6.27
C LEU A 17 1.04 -1.00 6.90
N ALA A 18 0.54 -1.22 8.12
CA ALA A 18 0.56 -2.54 8.75
C ALA A 18 -0.21 -3.57 7.92
N ARG A 19 -1.41 -3.20 7.43
CA ARG A 19 -2.25 -4.06 6.58
C ARG A 19 -1.62 -4.30 5.21
N ALA A 20 -1.01 -3.29 4.59
CA ALA A 20 -0.26 -3.42 3.34
C ALA A 20 0.91 -4.41 3.48
N ALA A 21 1.62 -4.38 4.61
CA ALA A 21 2.68 -5.35 4.90
C ALA A 21 2.15 -6.79 4.99
N ASP A 22 0.97 -6.98 5.59
CA ASP A 22 0.34 -8.30 5.69
C ASP A 22 -0.17 -8.79 4.32
N ILE A 23 -0.68 -7.89 3.46
CA ILE A 23 -1.06 -8.20 2.07
C ILE A 23 0.17 -8.67 1.27
N ILE A 24 1.28 -7.92 1.28
CA ILE A 24 2.50 -8.31 0.56
C ILE A 24 3.06 -9.63 1.10
N LYS A 25 3.03 -9.82 2.43
CA LYS A 25 3.49 -11.07 3.04
C LYS A 25 2.64 -12.27 2.61
N ALA A 26 1.33 -12.09 2.45
CA ALA A 26 0.41 -13.15 2.08
C ALA A 26 0.46 -13.46 0.57
N ASN A 27 0.48 -12.42 -0.26
CA ASN A 27 0.27 -12.55 -1.70
C ASN A 27 1.58 -12.52 -2.51
N GLY A 28 2.68 -12.04 -1.93
CA GLY A 28 3.90 -11.73 -2.65
C GLY A 28 3.94 -10.28 -3.15
N ILE A 29 5.02 -9.95 -3.83
CA ILE A 29 5.27 -8.60 -4.37
C ILE A 29 5.31 -8.65 -5.90
N ALA A 30 4.56 -7.77 -6.55
CA ALA A 30 4.68 -7.50 -7.98
C ALA A 30 5.89 -6.59 -8.24
N ARG A 31 6.56 -6.81 -9.37
CA ARG A 31 7.76 -6.04 -9.77
C ARG A 31 7.52 -5.35 -11.09
N ASN A 32 7.86 -4.07 -11.20
CA ASN A 32 7.62 -3.25 -12.40
C ASN A 32 6.13 -3.13 -12.82
N ASP A 33 5.19 -3.61 -12.00
CA ASP A 33 3.76 -3.66 -12.28
C ASP A 33 2.97 -3.44 -10.97
N TYR A 34 1.75 -2.90 -11.07
CA TYR A 34 0.88 -2.70 -9.89
C TYR A 34 0.42 -4.02 -9.27
N TYR A 35 0.11 -5.02 -10.10
CA TYR A 35 -0.33 -6.34 -9.70
C TYR A 35 -0.20 -7.34 -10.85
N HIS A 36 -0.07 -8.63 -10.55
CA HIS A 36 -0.03 -9.69 -11.56
C HIS A 36 -1.42 -10.33 -11.67
N PRO A 37 -2.16 -10.17 -12.79
CA PRO A 37 -3.56 -10.60 -12.91
C PRO A 37 -3.76 -12.12 -13.02
N ASP A 38 -2.85 -12.92 -12.47
CA ASP A 38 -2.89 -14.39 -12.51
C ASP A 38 -4.08 -14.97 -11.69
N THR A 39 -4.95 -14.12 -11.14
CA THR A 39 -6.10 -14.46 -10.30
C THR A 39 -7.34 -13.64 -10.66
N ASP A 40 -8.53 -14.21 -10.48
CA ASP A 40 -9.82 -13.52 -10.68
C ASP A 40 -10.06 -12.35 -9.72
N ASP A 41 -9.35 -12.29 -8.58
CA ASP A 41 -9.40 -11.18 -7.62
C ASP A 41 -8.04 -10.45 -7.56
N PRO A 42 -7.92 -9.25 -8.14
CA PRO A 42 -6.71 -8.43 -8.09
C PRO A 42 -6.22 -8.11 -6.66
N ARG A 43 -7.04 -8.31 -5.63
CA ARG A 43 -6.64 -8.15 -4.22
C ARG A 43 -5.96 -9.39 -3.62
N ALA A 44 -6.00 -10.52 -4.33
CA ALA A 44 -5.46 -11.80 -3.91
C ALA A 44 -4.19 -12.23 -4.68
N CYS A 45 -3.71 -11.40 -5.60
CA CYS A 45 -2.46 -11.62 -6.35
C CYS A 45 -1.28 -10.84 -5.76
N PRO A 46 -0.03 -11.15 -6.18
CA PRO A 46 1.11 -10.28 -5.91
C PRO A 46 0.81 -8.85 -6.38
N VAL A 47 1.10 -7.89 -5.52
CA VAL A 47 0.88 -6.45 -5.74
C VAL A 47 2.14 -5.66 -5.42
N CYS A 48 2.34 -4.49 -6.04
CA CYS A 48 3.40 -3.58 -5.61
C CYS A 48 3.03 -2.93 -4.27
N VAL A 49 3.95 -2.14 -3.71
CA VAL A 49 3.72 -1.45 -2.43
C VAL A 49 2.54 -0.48 -2.48
N LEU A 50 2.43 0.32 -3.53
CA LEU A 50 1.28 1.22 -3.71
C LEU A 50 -0.01 0.42 -3.87
N GLY A 51 0.01 -0.63 -4.70
CA GLY A 51 -1.13 -1.53 -4.85
C GLY A 51 -1.60 -2.13 -3.52
N ALA A 52 -0.68 -2.60 -2.69
CA ALA A 52 -0.98 -3.11 -1.35
C ALA A 52 -1.62 -2.05 -0.44
N ILE A 53 -1.16 -0.79 -0.50
CA ILE A 53 -1.74 0.33 0.23
C ILE A 53 -3.16 0.63 -0.27
N ALA A 54 -3.40 0.57 -1.58
CA ALA A 54 -4.74 0.73 -2.16
C ALA A 54 -5.69 -0.36 -1.66
N VAL A 55 -5.25 -1.63 -1.71
CA VAL A 55 -6.02 -2.78 -1.23
C VAL A 55 -6.28 -2.68 0.27
N ALA A 56 -5.31 -2.22 1.07
CA ALA A 56 -5.45 -2.01 2.51
C ALA A 56 -6.53 -0.97 2.87
N CYS A 57 -6.79 -0.03 1.98
CA CYS A 57 -7.87 0.95 2.08
C CYS A 57 -9.21 0.47 1.47
N GLY A 58 -9.26 -0.75 0.94
CA GLY A 58 -10.46 -1.34 0.34
C GLY A 58 -10.63 -1.06 -1.15
N PHE A 59 -9.59 -0.55 -1.82
CA PHE A 59 -9.66 -0.19 -3.24
C PHE A 59 -9.11 -1.31 -4.15
N HIS A 60 -9.05 -1.02 -5.44
CA HIS A 60 -8.38 -1.84 -6.44
C HIS A 60 -6.87 -1.52 -6.44
N PRO A 61 -5.95 -2.48 -6.68
CA PRO A 61 -4.50 -2.22 -6.61
C PRO A 61 -3.99 -1.13 -7.58
N ASP A 62 -4.61 -0.94 -8.74
CA ASP A 62 -4.26 0.14 -9.69
C ASP A 62 -5.01 1.46 -9.45
N ALA A 63 -5.78 1.56 -8.36
CA ALA A 63 -6.55 2.77 -8.06
C ALA A 63 -5.65 4.01 -7.81
N TRP A 64 -4.34 3.80 -7.68
CA TRP A 64 -3.30 4.82 -7.64
C TRP A 64 -3.03 5.49 -8.99
N ASN A 65 -3.36 4.85 -10.11
CA ASN A 65 -3.03 5.37 -11.43
C ASN A 65 -3.80 6.68 -11.68
N HIS A 66 -3.08 7.68 -12.18
CA HIS A 66 -3.52 9.07 -12.41
C HIS A 66 -4.82 9.21 -13.22
N ASP A 67 -5.25 8.17 -13.94
CA ASP A 67 -6.51 8.13 -14.68
C ASP A 67 -7.77 8.14 -13.77
N ASN A 68 -7.60 7.94 -12.45
CA ASN A 68 -8.66 8.08 -11.44
C ASN A 68 -8.56 9.41 -10.66
N ALA A 69 -8.16 10.50 -11.32
CA ALA A 69 -7.97 11.85 -10.74
C ALA A 69 -9.18 12.42 -9.96
N ASP A 70 -10.37 11.82 -10.08
CA ASP A 70 -11.59 12.23 -9.40
C ASP A 70 -11.75 11.63 -7.99
N LEU A 71 -10.88 10.71 -7.57
CA LEU A 71 -10.93 10.13 -6.23
C LEU A 71 -9.92 10.82 -5.32
N PRO A 72 -10.36 11.63 -4.34
CA PRO A 72 -9.47 12.13 -3.30
C PRO A 72 -9.06 10.95 -2.40
N PHE A 73 -7.99 10.24 -2.77
CA PHE A 73 -7.44 9.11 -2.00
C PHE A 73 -6.66 9.58 -0.76
N ASN A 74 -7.32 10.36 0.09
CA ASN A 74 -6.74 10.95 1.28
C ASN A 74 -6.03 9.91 2.20
N PRO A 75 -6.56 8.69 2.43
CA PRO A 75 -5.87 7.71 3.29
C PRO A 75 -4.71 6.98 2.63
N ALA A 76 -4.81 6.68 1.34
CA ALA A 76 -3.77 5.93 0.64
C ALA A 76 -2.54 6.82 0.43
N TYR A 77 -2.74 8.07 -0.02
CA TYR A 77 -1.68 9.07 -0.13
C TYR A 77 -1.03 9.35 1.23
N ALA A 78 -1.81 9.58 2.30
CA ALA A 78 -1.24 9.80 3.62
C ALA A 78 -0.40 8.61 4.14
N ALA A 79 -0.79 7.38 3.80
CA ALA A 79 0.01 6.19 4.12
C ALA A 79 1.29 6.10 3.28
N ALA A 80 1.24 6.42 1.99
CA ALA A 80 2.42 6.45 1.14
C ALA A 80 3.37 7.59 1.52
N ASP A 81 2.86 8.77 1.90
CA ASP A 81 3.65 9.91 2.39
C ASP A 81 4.39 9.50 3.65
N ALA A 82 3.70 8.88 4.61
CA ALA A 82 4.32 8.38 5.83
C ALA A 82 5.43 7.33 5.55
N LEU A 83 5.27 6.51 4.51
CA LEU A 83 6.31 5.57 4.08
C LEU A 83 7.51 6.28 3.44
N ILE A 84 7.26 7.24 2.55
CA ILE A 84 8.29 8.05 1.89
C ILE A 84 9.12 8.81 2.92
N ASP A 85 8.45 9.48 3.88
CA ASP A 85 9.08 10.20 4.96
C ASP A 85 9.95 9.27 5.83
N TYR A 86 9.42 8.12 6.23
CA TYR A 86 10.17 7.11 7.00
C TYR A 86 11.40 6.59 6.24
N LEU A 87 11.27 6.33 4.94
CA LEU A 87 12.37 5.84 4.11
C LEU A 87 13.38 6.95 3.75
N GLY A 88 13.05 8.22 4.00
CA GLY A 88 13.85 9.37 3.59
C GLY A 88 13.96 9.52 2.08
N LEU A 89 12.91 9.12 1.34
CA LEU A 89 12.87 9.23 -0.12
C LEU A 89 12.44 10.64 -0.54
N ASP A 90 12.95 11.12 -1.67
CA ASP A 90 12.44 12.34 -2.31
C ASP A 90 11.25 11.94 -3.20
N PRO A 91 10.01 12.38 -2.91
CA PRO A 91 8.84 12.00 -3.70
C PRO A 91 8.95 12.42 -5.17
N GLY A 92 9.72 13.48 -5.46
CA GLY A 92 9.92 13.98 -6.82
C GLY A 92 8.61 14.31 -7.56
N PRO A 93 8.68 14.52 -8.89
CA PRO A 93 7.50 14.74 -9.73
C PRO A 93 6.77 13.43 -10.09
N ALA A 94 7.42 12.28 -9.94
CA ALA A 94 6.89 10.94 -10.23
C ALA A 94 6.78 10.15 -8.93
N TYR A 95 5.76 10.50 -8.15
CA TYR A 95 5.53 10.00 -6.79
C TYR A 95 5.43 8.46 -6.73
N ASP A 96 4.76 7.88 -7.71
CA ASP A 96 4.57 6.43 -7.84
C ASP A 96 5.88 5.70 -8.20
N GLU A 97 6.68 6.28 -9.10
CA GLU A 97 8.00 5.75 -9.48
C GLU A 97 8.95 5.68 -8.28
N THR A 98 8.88 6.64 -7.34
CA THR A 98 9.75 6.67 -6.15
C THR A 98 9.54 5.44 -5.27
N VAL A 99 8.28 5.14 -4.91
CA VAL A 99 7.94 3.97 -4.08
C VAL A 99 8.08 2.67 -4.89
N GLY A 100 7.71 2.71 -6.17
CA GLY A 100 7.85 1.58 -7.10
C GLY A 100 9.30 1.11 -7.22
N SER A 101 10.21 2.03 -7.56
CA SER A 101 11.65 1.76 -7.73
C SER A 101 12.28 1.27 -6.44
N TRP A 102 12.00 1.93 -5.31
CA TRP A 102 12.46 1.45 -4.01
C TRP A 102 11.98 0.02 -3.74
N SER A 103 10.71 -0.26 -4.00
CA SER A 103 10.17 -1.59 -3.77
C SER A 103 10.92 -2.61 -4.61
N ASP A 104 11.09 -2.36 -5.92
CA ASP A 104 11.74 -3.25 -6.89
C ASP A 104 13.18 -3.59 -6.55
N ASP A 105 13.92 -2.66 -5.96
CA ASP A 105 15.32 -2.85 -5.54
C ASP A 105 15.48 -3.66 -4.23
N ASN A 106 14.40 -3.94 -3.51
CA ASN A 106 14.47 -4.56 -2.18
C ASN A 106 13.68 -5.86 -2.11
N ASP A 107 14.24 -6.91 -1.51
CA ASP A 107 13.53 -8.18 -1.33
C ASP A 107 12.27 -8.07 -0.46
N LEU A 108 11.40 -9.09 -0.56
CA LEU A 108 10.12 -9.13 0.15
C LEU A 108 10.27 -9.01 1.68
N VAL A 109 11.32 -9.61 2.25
CA VAL A 109 11.54 -9.58 3.70
C VAL A 109 11.83 -8.15 4.13
N ARG A 110 12.67 -7.45 3.38
CA ARG A 110 12.98 -6.04 3.62
C ARG A 110 11.76 -5.16 3.43
N VAL A 111 11.03 -5.29 2.33
CA VAL A 111 9.82 -4.48 2.08
C VAL A 111 8.80 -4.63 3.21
N VAL A 112 8.52 -5.85 3.65
CA VAL A 112 7.59 -6.11 4.76
C VAL A 112 8.12 -5.54 6.08
N ALA A 113 9.42 -5.63 6.34
CA ALA A 113 10.02 -5.09 7.55
C ALA A 113 9.90 -3.56 7.63
N GLU A 114 10.19 -2.86 6.52
CA GLU A 114 10.14 -1.40 6.46
C GLU A 114 8.70 -0.89 6.53
N LEU A 115 7.74 -1.53 5.85
CA LEU A 115 6.31 -1.18 5.99
C LEU A 115 5.83 -1.28 7.44
N ARG A 116 6.24 -2.33 8.15
CA ARG A 116 5.91 -2.50 9.57
C ARG A 116 6.61 -1.48 10.46
N ALA A 117 7.79 -1.01 10.09
CA ALA A 117 8.51 0.01 10.84
C ALA A 117 7.88 1.38 10.65
N ALA A 118 7.64 1.79 9.40
CA ALA A 118 6.87 2.97 9.04
C ALA A 118 5.49 2.99 9.73
N ALA A 119 4.81 1.84 9.79
CA ALA A 119 3.53 1.72 10.47
C ALA A 119 3.59 2.07 11.97
N ARG A 120 4.66 1.68 12.67
CA ARG A 120 4.85 1.98 14.10
C ARG A 120 5.21 3.44 14.32
N GLU A 121 6.02 4.02 13.44
CA GLU A 121 6.39 5.43 13.49
C GLU A 121 5.17 6.33 13.27
N ALA A 122 4.37 6.06 12.24
CA ALA A 122 3.16 6.80 11.92
C ALA A 122 2.07 6.70 13.00
N ALA A 123 2.09 5.66 13.83
CA ALA A 123 1.18 5.51 14.97
C ALA A 123 1.64 6.29 16.23
N SER A 124 2.86 6.82 16.22
CA SER A 124 3.49 7.55 17.34
C SER A 124 3.53 9.07 17.11
N ALA A 125 3.18 9.54 15.90
CA ALA A 125 3.07 10.93 15.51
C ALA A 125 1.69 11.51 15.84
#